data_AF-D6PQ97-F1
#
_entry.id   AF-D6PQ97-F1
#
_cell.length_a   1.000
_cell.length_b   1.000
_cell.length_c   1.000
_cell.angle_alpha   90.00
_cell.angle_beta   90.00
_cell.angle_gamma   90.00
#
_symmetry.space_group_name_H-M   'P 1'
#
loop_
_entity.id
_entity.type
_entity.pdbx_description
1 polymer ?
#
loop_
_entity_poly.entity_id
_entity_poly.type
_entity_poly.pdbx_seq_one_letter_code
_entity_poly.pdbx_strand_id
1 'polypeptide(L)'
;NTPNEYGMGSLWIFFVLYCILGLFTFGIATPSGLFLPIILMGAAYGRMLGAAMGSYTSIDQGLYAVLGAAALMAGSMRMTVSLCVIFLELTNNLLLLPITMIVLLIAKTVGDSFNPSIYDIILHLKGLPFLEANPEPWMRNLSVGELGDAKPPVVTLQGVER
;
A
#
# COMPACT_ATOMS: atom_id res chain seq x y z
N ASN A 1 8.95 -4.31 27.78
CA ASN A 1 8.93 -5.46 26.87
C ASN A 1 8.23 -6.60 27.57
N THR A 2 6.97 -6.87 27.22
CA THR A 2 6.05 -7.75 27.96
C THR A 2 5.73 -8.99 27.09
N PRO A 3 6.59 -10.01 27.11
CA PRO A 3 6.56 -11.11 26.13
C PRO A 3 5.31 -12.00 26.21
N ASN A 4 4.53 -11.92 27.29
CA ASN A 4 3.36 -12.78 27.55
C ASN A 4 2.03 -12.02 27.72
N GLU A 5 1.95 -10.75 27.35
CA GLU A 5 0.68 -10.00 27.49
C GLU A 5 -0.37 -10.36 26.44
N TYR A 6 0.04 -10.86 25.28
CA TYR A 6 -0.87 -11.16 24.17
C TYR A 6 -0.89 -12.65 23.88
N GLY A 7 -2.05 -13.28 24.09
CA GLY A 7 -2.27 -14.67 23.71
C GLY A 7 -2.24 -14.83 22.19
N MET A 8 -1.57 -15.89 21.71
CA MET A 8 -1.51 -16.20 20.27
C MET A 8 -2.92 -16.35 19.66
N GLY A 9 -3.86 -16.92 20.42
CA GLY A 9 -5.25 -17.09 20.01
C GLY A 9 -6.00 -15.76 19.87
N SER A 10 -5.79 -14.78 20.77
CA SER A 10 -6.47 -13.49 20.68
C SER A 10 -5.94 -12.64 19.52
N LEU A 11 -4.63 -12.71 19.23
CA LEU A 11 -4.03 -12.07 18.06
C LEU A 11 -4.59 -12.63 16.74
N TRP A 12 -4.75 -13.95 16.64
CA TRP A 12 -5.35 -14.59 15.47
C TRP A 12 -6.80 -14.17 15.26
N ILE A 13 -7.60 -14.18 16.33
CA ILE A 13 -9.00 -13.75 16.28
C ILE A 13 -9.08 -12.27 15.89
N PHE A 14 -8.24 -11.42 16.46
CA PHE A 14 -8.14 -10.00 16.12
C PHE A 14 -7.81 -9.80 14.64
N PHE A 15 -6.79 -10.50 14.12
CA PHE A 15 -6.38 -10.41 12.72
C PHE A 15 -7.52 -10.77 11.77
N VAL A 16 -8.17 -11.92 11.98
CA VAL A 16 -9.27 -12.39 11.12
C VAL A 16 -10.47 -11.43 11.18
N LEU A 17 -10.85 -10.98 12.38
CA LEU A 17 -11.93 -10.01 12.53
C LEU A 17 -11.60 -8.70 11.82
N TYR A 18 -10.41 -8.15 12.00
CA TYR A 18 -10.01 -6.90 11.34
C TYR A 18 -9.91 -7.04 9.82
N CYS A 19 -9.49 -8.20 9.29
CA CYS A 19 -9.57 -8.48 7.85
C CYS A 19 -11.01 -8.37 7.34
N ILE A 20 -11.95 -9.06 8.00
CA ILE A 20 -13.35 -9.12 7.57
C ILE A 20 -14.02 -7.74 7.71
N LEU A 21 -13.90 -7.12 8.88
CA LEU A 21 -14.47 -5.78 9.13
C LEU A 21 -13.84 -4.72 8.23
N GLY A 22 -12.54 -4.82 7.95
CA GLY A 22 -11.82 -3.94 7.04
C GLY A 22 -12.38 -3.99 5.62
N LEU A 23 -12.62 -5.20 5.10
CA LEU A 23 -13.25 -5.40 3.79
C LEU A 23 -14.66 -4.82 3.73
N PHE A 24 -15.48 -5.06 4.76
CA PHE A 24 -16.83 -4.50 4.83
C PHE A 24 -16.80 -2.97 4.89
N THR A 25 -15.94 -2.39 5.72
CA THR A 25 -15.86 -0.93 5.91
C THR A 25 -15.41 -0.23 4.64
N PHE A 26 -14.47 -0.83 3.90
CA PHE A 26 -13.99 -0.30 2.64
C PHE A 26 -15.06 -0.25 1.54
N GLY A 27 -16.02 -1.18 1.56
CA GLY A 27 -17.11 -1.23 0.59
C GLY A 27 -18.25 -0.24 0.85
N ILE A 28 -18.29 0.38 2.04
CA ILE A 28 -19.37 1.32 2.41
C ILE A 28 -19.05 2.71 1.87
N ALA A 29 -20.08 3.44 1.45
CA ALA A 29 -19.99 4.81 0.93
C ALA A 29 -19.71 5.87 2.03
N THR A 30 -18.77 5.59 2.93
CA THR A 30 -18.38 6.50 4.02
C THR A 30 -16.93 6.96 3.80
N PRO A 31 -16.62 8.25 4.00
CA PRO A 31 -15.24 8.72 3.95
C PRO A 31 -14.45 8.07 5.08
N SER A 32 -13.62 7.08 4.75
CA SER A 32 -12.79 6.36 5.70
C SER A 32 -11.39 6.15 5.15
N GLY A 33 -10.40 6.13 6.05
CA GLY A 33 -9.00 5.92 5.71
C GLY A 33 -8.63 4.43 5.76
N LEU A 34 -7.91 3.95 4.76
CA LEU A 34 -7.38 2.58 4.71
C LEU A 34 -6.08 2.38 5.47
N PHE A 35 -5.41 3.47 5.84
CA PHE A 35 -4.07 3.45 6.42
C PHE A 35 -4.03 2.75 7.79
N LEU A 36 -4.85 3.20 8.73
CA LEU A 36 -4.85 2.66 10.08
C LEU A 36 -5.24 1.16 10.19
N PRO A 37 -6.33 0.67 9.54
CA PRO A 37 -6.69 -0.75 9.65
C PRO A 37 -5.58 -1.66 9.11
N ILE A 38 -4.90 -1.26 8.03
CA ILE A 38 -3.79 -2.03 7.46
C ILE A 38 -2.58 -2.04 8.40
N ILE A 39 -2.25 -0.93 9.08
CA ILE A 39 -1.20 -0.93 10.12
C ILE A 39 -1.51 -1.92 11.20
N LEU A 40 -2.73 -1.88 11.75
CA LEU A 40 -3.12 -2.73 12.87
C LEU A 40 -3.06 -4.21 12.49
N MET A 41 -3.55 -4.54 11.29
CA MET A 41 -3.54 -5.89 10.77
C MET A 41 -2.10 -6.40 10.53
N GLY A 42 -1.23 -5.56 9.96
CA GLY A 42 0.18 -5.89 9.75
C GLY A 42 0.98 -5.96 11.05
N ALA A 43 0.68 -5.11 12.04
CA ALA A 43 1.29 -5.14 13.35
C ALA A 43 0.93 -6.40 14.12
N ALA A 44 -0.35 -6.83 14.07
CA ALA A 44 -0.78 -8.09 14.65
C ALA A 44 -0.07 -9.28 13.99
N TYR A 45 0.03 -9.28 12.66
CA TYR A 45 0.75 -10.31 11.91
C TYR A 45 2.25 -10.34 12.26
N GLY A 46 2.91 -9.18 12.28
CA GLY A 46 4.32 -9.07 12.68
C GLY A 46 4.55 -9.54 14.12
N ARG A 47 3.66 -9.17 15.04
CA ARG A 47 3.73 -9.60 16.44
C ARG A 47 3.57 -11.12 16.60
N MET A 48 2.71 -11.73 15.79
CA MET A 48 2.52 -13.18 15.74
C MET A 48 3.77 -13.90 15.21
N LEU A 49 4.40 -13.35 14.17
CA LEU A 49 5.69 -13.85 13.68
C LEU A 49 6.81 -13.71 14.71
N GLY A 50 6.87 -12.58 15.42
CA GLY A 50 7.83 -12.35 16.50
C GLY A 50 7.66 -13.34 17.67
N ALA A 51 6.43 -13.71 18.01
CA ALA A 51 6.16 -14.74 19.02
C ALA A 51 6.64 -16.14 18.55
N ALA A 52 6.40 -16.49 17.29
CA ALA A 52 6.86 -17.76 16.72
C ALA A 52 8.39 -17.83 16.58
N MET A 53 9.04 -16.73 16.22
CA MET A 53 10.50 -16.63 16.09
C MET A 53 11.22 -16.40 17.43
N GLY A 54 10.49 -16.05 18.50
CA GLY A 54 11.06 -15.77 19.82
C GLY A 54 11.83 -16.94 20.43
N SER A 55 11.53 -18.18 20.04
CA SER A 55 12.31 -19.37 20.43
C SER A 55 13.68 -19.45 19.75
N TYR A 56 13.84 -18.81 18.58
CA TYR A 56 15.06 -18.87 17.76
C TYR A 56 15.92 -17.60 17.86
N THR A 57 15.35 -16.48 18.29
CA THR A 57 16.03 -15.18 18.25
C THR A 57 15.51 -14.26 19.36
N SER A 58 16.43 -13.62 20.08
CA SER A 58 16.14 -12.68 21.17
C SER A 58 15.90 -11.24 20.69
N ILE A 59 15.20 -11.06 19.57
CA ILE A 59 14.84 -9.73 19.05
C ILE A 59 13.51 -9.29 19.68
N ASP A 60 13.37 -7.98 19.88
CA ASP A 60 12.16 -7.40 20.42
C ASP A 60 10.93 -7.65 19.54
N GLN A 61 9.86 -8.16 20.14
CA GLN A 61 8.58 -8.42 19.47
C GLN A 61 7.94 -7.13 18.93
N GLY A 62 8.24 -5.98 19.55
CA GLY A 62 7.83 -4.66 19.06
C GLY A 62 8.38 -4.33 17.68
N LEU A 63 9.66 -4.65 17.43
CA LEU A 63 10.29 -4.43 16.12
C LEU A 63 9.63 -5.28 15.04
N TYR A 64 9.32 -6.55 15.33
CA TYR A 64 8.59 -7.40 14.39
C TYR A 64 7.18 -6.87 14.07
N ALA A 65 6.49 -6.29 15.06
CA ALA A 65 5.19 -5.65 14.82
C ALA A 65 5.32 -4.45 13.88
N VAL A 66 6.32 -3.58 14.07
CA VAL A 66 6.57 -2.42 13.18
C VAL A 66 6.94 -2.89 11.77
N LEU A 67 7.83 -3.88 11.64
CA LEU A 67 8.23 -4.41 10.34
C LEU A 67 7.06 -5.11 9.62
N GLY A 68 6.20 -5.83 10.35
CA GLY A 68 5.00 -6.45 9.81
C GLY A 68 3.96 -5.42 9.34
N ALA A 69 3.77 -4.33 10.10
CA ALA A 69 2.94 -3.20 9.68
C ALA A 69 3.48 -2.57 8.40
N ALA A 70 4.78 -2.25 8.36
CA ALA A 70 5.45 -1.69 7.19
C ALA A 70 5.31 -2.61 5.97
N ALA A 71 5.54 -3.91 6.12
CA ALA A 71 5.43 -4.89 5.03
C ALA A 71 4.02 -4.92 4.43
N LEU A 72 2.97 -4.99 5.27
CA LEU A 72 1.59 -5.06 4.78
C LEU A 72 1.16 -3.75 4.11
N MET A 73 1.61 -2.60 4.61
CA MET A 73 1.35 -1.31 3.98
C MET A 73 2.06 -1.17 2.63
N ALA A 74 3.34 -1.51 2.53
CA ALA A 74 4.04 -1.50 1.24
C ALA A 74 3.39 -2.47 0.26
N GLY A 75 3.02 -3.68 0.69
CA GLY A 75 2.41 -4.69 -0.16
C GLY A 75 1.02 -4.32 -0.68
N SER A 76 0.26 -3.49 0.06
CA SER A 76 -1.10 -3.06 -0.34
C SER A 76 -1.11 -1.71 -1.08
N MET A 77 -0.40 -0.71 -0.55
CA MET A 77 -0.43 0.67 -1.06
C MET A 77 0.68 1.00 -2.05
N ARG A 78 1.74 0.19 -2.15
CA ARG A 78 2.91 0.38 -3.05
C ARG A 78 3.68 1.69 -2.93
N MET A 79 3.42 2.46 -1.88
CA MET A 79 4.22 3.62 -1.51
C MET A 79 5.44 3.16 -0.69
N THR A 80 6.67 3.38 -1.15
CA THR A 80 7.88 2.91 -0.42
C THR A 80 8.60 4.04 0.31
N VAL A 81 8.95 5.11 -0.39
CA VAL A 81 9.76 6.20 0.19
C VAL A 81 8.99 6.95 1.28
N SER A 82 7.76 7.39 0.99
CA SER A 82 6.93 8.12 1.95
C SER A 82 6.58 7.28 3.18
N LEU A 83 6.26 5.99 3.00
CA LEU A 83 6.00 5.10 4.13
C LEU A 83 7.24 4.91 4.99
N CYS A 84 8.41 4.70 4.39
CA CYS A 84 9.67 4.56 5.12
C CYS A 84 9.93 5.77 6.02
N VAL A 85 9.75 6.98 5.47
CA VAL A 85 9.90 8.24 6.19
C VAL A 85 8.91 8.33 7.36
N ILE A 86 7.61 8.06 7.12
CA ILE A 86 6.60 8.04 8.19
C ILE A 86 6.98 7.07 9.33
N PHE A 87 7.40 5.84 9.01
CA PHE A 87 7.82 4.88 10.04
C PHE A 87 9.10 5.31 10.77
N LEU A 88 10.03 5.98 10.07
CA LEU A 88 11.22 6.58 10.66
C LEU A 88 10.83 7.68 11.65
N GLU A 89 9.99 8.64 11.28
CA GLU A 89 9.55 9.70 12.19
C GLU A 89 8.79 9.13 13.40
N LEU A 90 7.89 8.15 13.18
CA LEU A 90 7.11 7.53 14.27
C LEU A 90 7.99 6.75 15.25
N THR A 91 9.04 6.09 14.77
CA THR A 91 9.95 5.32 15.62
C THR A 91 11.10 6.18 16.18
N ASN A 92 11.36 7.34 15.57
CA ASN A 92 12.48 8.23 15.85
C ASN A 92 13.83 7.49 15.93
N ASN A 93 14.01 6.47 15.09
CA ASN A 93 15.21 5.62 15.09
C ASN A 93 15.76 5.42 13.68
N LEU A 94 16.82 6.17 13.37
CA LEU A 94 17.49 6.16 12.08
C LEU A 94 18.14 4.80 11.75
N LEU A 95 18.53 4.01 12.76
CA LEU A 95 19.14 2.69 12.53
C LEU A 95 18.14 1.66 12.00
N LEU A 96 16.83 1.87 12.22
CA LEU A 96 15.77 0.99 11.73
C LEU A 96 15.42 1.25 10.25
N LEU A 97 15.83 2.40 9.70
CA LEU A 97 15.59 2.82 8.32
C LEU A 97 16.04 1.78 7.27
N PRO A 98 17.30 1.30 7.25
CA PRO A 98 17.73 0.36 6.21
C PRO A 98 16.96 -0.96 6.25
N ILE A 99 16.62 -1.45 7.45
CA ILE A 99 15.88 -2.70 7.64
C ILE A 99 14.44 -2.54 7.12
N THR A 100 13.75 -1.47 7.52
CA THR A 100 12.40 -1.17 7.04
C THR A 100 12.37 -0.97 5.52
N MET A 101 13.36 -0.29 4.94
CA MET A 101 13.45 -0.08 3.50
C MET A 101 13.58 -1.40 2.72
N ILE A 102 14.42 -2.33 3.18
CA ILE A 102 14.55 -3.66 2.56
C ILE A 102 13.22 -4.41 2.63
N VAL A 103 12.55 -4.41 3.79
CA VAL A 103 11.24 -5.05 3.96
C VAL A 103 10.19 -4.44 3.03
N LEU A 104 10.12 -3.11 2.94
CA LEU A 104 9.19 -2.39 2.07
C LEU A 104 9.45 -2.73 0.58
N LEU A 105 10.71 -2.80 0.15
CA LEU A 105 11.06 -3.13 -1.23
C LEU A 105 10.69 -4.56 -1.60
N ILE A 106 10.96 -5.52 -0.71
CA ILE A 106 10.58 -6.93 -0.93
C ILE A 106 9.06 -7.05 -0.99
N ALA A 107 8.34 -6.46 -0.02
CA ALA A 107 6.88 -6.51 0.01
C ALA A 107 6.24 -5.83 -1.21
N LYS A 108 6.78 -4.69 -1.65
CA LYS A 108 6.33 -4.02 -2.89
C LYS A 108 6.55 -4.92 -4.11
N THR A 109 7.75 -5.48 -4.28
CA THR A 109 8.11 -6.31 -5.44
C THR A 109 7.23 -7.56 -5.52
N VAL A 110 7.01 -8.22 -4.38
CA VAL A 110 6.09 -9.36 -4.30
C VAL A 110 4.68 -8.92 -4.67
N GLY A 111 4.21 -7.82 -4.09
CA GLY A 111 2.89 -7.28 -4.42
C GLY A 111 2.72 -6.95 -5.92
N ASP A 112 3.72 -6.32 -6.54
CA ASP A 112 3.70 -5.87 -7.93
C ASP A 112 3.58 -7.05 -8.90
N SER A 113 4.01 -8.23 -8.45
CA SER A 113 3.91 -9.47 -9.23
C SER A 113 2.50 -10.05 -9.25
N PHE A 114 1.65 -9.73 -8.26
CA PHE A 114 0.31 -10.31 -8.14
C PHE A 114 -0.80 -9.34 -8.53
N ASN A 115 -0.77 -8.10 -8.02
CA ASN A 115 -1.87 -7.14 -8.16
C ASN A 115 -1.35 -5.69 -8.22
N PRO A 116 -2.06 -4.77 -8.91
CA PRO A 116 -1.81 -3.32 -8.81
C PRO A 116 -2.10 -2.79 -7.40
N SER A 117 -1.74 -1.53 -7.13
CA SER A 117 -2.00 -0.94 -5.81
C SER A 117 -3.50 -0.80 -5.55
N ILE A 118 -3.90 -0.84 -4.27
CA ILE A 118 -5.32 -0.67 -3.91
C ILE A 118 -5.86 0.67 -4.42
N TYR A 119 -5.05 1.72 -4.42
CA TYR A 119 -5.46 3.04 -4.88
C TYR A 119 -5.68 3.09 -6.40
N ASP A 120 -4.86 2.40 -7.18
CA ASP A 120 -5.07 2.30 -8.64
C ASP A 120 -6.37 1.55 -8.95
N ILE A 121 -6.64 0.46 -8.22
CA ILE A 121 -7.90 -0.30 -8.37
C ILE A 121 -9.10 0.59 -8.07
N ILE A 122 -9.07 1.36 -6.98
CA ILE A 122 -10.16 2.30 -6.64
C ILE A 122 -10.34 3.33 -7.75
N LEU A 123 -9.23 3.86 -8.29
CA LEU A 123 -9.27 4.85 -9.34
C LEU A 123 -9.93 4.30 -10.60
N HIS A 124 -9.53 3.10 -11.04
CA HIS A 124 -10.15 2.40 -12.16
C HIS A 124 -11.63 2.12 -11.92
N LEU A 125 -12.02 1.69 -10.71
CA LEU A 125 -13.42 1.46 -10.34
C LEU A 125 -14.26 2.75 -10.36
N LYS A 126 -13.65 3.91 -10.10
CA LYS A 126 -14.32 5.22 -10.20
C LYS A 126 -14.37 5.76 -11.64
N GLY A 127 -13.66 5.15 -12.58
CA GLY A 127 -13.60 5.59 -13.98
C GLY A 127 -12.96 6.97 -14.15
N LEU A 128 -12.09 7.38 -13.22
CA LEU A 128 -11.40 8.67 -13.32
C LEU A 128 -10.25 8.57 -14.32
N PRO A 129 -10.10 9.51 -15.26
CA PRO A 129 -8.94 9.53 -16.16
C PRO A 129 -7.70 9.96 -15.38
N PHE A 130 -6.83 9.01 -15.03
CA PHE A 130 -5.54 9.27 -14.40
C PHE A 130 -4.41 8.99 -15.38
N LEU A 131 -3.44 9.91 -15.43
CA LEU A 131 -2.27 9.81 -16.28
C LEU A 131 -1.11 9.29 -15.45
N GLU A 132 -0.63 8.09 -15.79
CA GLU A 132 0.55 7.52 -15.15
C GLU A 132 1.83 8.27 -15.55
N ALA A 133 2.84 8.20 -14.68
CA ALA A 133 4.12 8.90 -14.89
C ALA A 133 4.92 8.34 -16.08
N ASN A 134 4.74 7.06 -16.42
CA ASN A 134 5.39 6.42 -17.54
C ASN A 134 4.33 5.90 -18.52
N PRO A 135 4.45 6.17 -19.82
CA PRO A 135 3.57 5.57 -20.81
C PRO A 135 3.84 4.07 -20.90
N GLU A 136 2.76 3.31 -21.12
CA GLU A 136 2.82 1.88 -21.39
C GLU A 136 3.75 1.60 -22.58
N PRO A 137 4.51 0.48 -22.57
CA PRO A 137 5.56 0.23 -23.55
C PRO A 137 5.12 0.28 -25.03
N TRP A 138 3.87 -0.09 -25.32
CA TRP A 138 3.32 -0.05 -26.69
C TRP A 138 3.01 1.38 -27.17
N MET A 139 2.75 2.33 -26.27
CA MET A 139 2.50 3.73 -26.63
C MET A 139 3.75 4.43 -27.17
N ARG A 140 4.95 3.83 -27.04
CA ARG A 140 6.19 4.37 -27.61
C ARG A 140 6.20 4.42 -29.13
N ASN A 141 5.38 3.58 -29.78
CA ASN A 141 5.29 3.51 -31.24
C ASN A 141 4.11 4.32 -31.81
N LEU A 142 3.27 4.92 -30.95
CA LEU A 142 2.14 5.75 -31.40
C LEU A 142 2.60 7.16 -31.76
N SER A 143 2.14 7.66 -32.90
CA SER A 143 2.30 9.06 -33.29
C SER A 143 1.16 9.92 -32.74
N VAL A 144 1.45 11.19 -32.47
CA VAL A 144 0.43 12.19 -32.09
C VAL A 144 -0.65 12.33 -33.17
N GLY A 145 -0.30 12.10 -34.45
CA GLY A 145 -1.26 12.09 -35.55
C GLY A 145 -2.34 11.03 -35.38
N GLU A 146 -1.96 9.80 -35.03
CA GLU A 146 -2.88 8.68 -34.84
C GLU A 146 -3.82 8.89 -33.65
N LEU A 147 -3.32 9.52 -32.58
CA LEU A 147 -4.12 9.96 -31.44
C LEU A 147 -5.06 11.12 -31.79
N GLY A 148 -4.61 12.02 -32.68
CA GLY A 148 -5.40 13.13 -33.19
C GLY A 148 -6.57 12.66 -34.04
N ASP A 149 -6.36 11.64 -34.89
CA ASP A 149 -7.39 11.05 -35.75
C ASP A 149 -8.45 10.26 -34.96
N ALA A 150 -8.09 9.72 -33.78
CA ALA A 150 -9.03 9.06 -32.88
C ALA A 150 -9.93 10.05 -32.11
N LYS A 151 -9.57 11.34 -32.04
CA LYS A 151 -10.31 12.36 -31.30
C LYS A 151 -11.42 12.94 -32.19
N PRO A 152 -12.60 13.32 -31.65
CA PRO A 152 -13.60 14.06 -32.40
C PRO A 152 -13.00 15.31 -33.07
N PRO A 153 -13.53 15.71 -34.25
CA PRO A 153 -12.99 16.81 -35.04
C PRO A 153 -12.86 18.06 -34.18
N VAL A 154 -11.70 18.72 -34.28
CA VAL A 154 -11.39 19.91 -33.50
C VAL A 154 -12.34 21.02 -33.91
N VAL A 155 -13.20 21.44 -32.98
CA VAL A 155 -14.01 22.65 -33.14
C VAL A 155 -13.11 23.85 -32.87
N THR A 156 -12.81 24.61 -33.92
CA THR A 156 -12.00 25.83 -33.83
C THR A 156 -12.91 27.05 -33.87
N LEU A 157 -12.61 28.04 -33.03
CA LEU A 157 -13.25 29.36 -33.09
C LEU A 157 -12.38 30.26 -33.97
N GLN A 158 -13.00 30.95 -34.93
CA GLN A 158 -12.31 31.97 -35.72
C GLN A 158 -12.35 33.31 -34.97
N GLY A 159 -11.33 34.15 -35.12
CA GLY A 159 -11.28 35.47 -34.46
C GLY A 159 -12.42 36.42 -34.85
N VAL A 160 -13.17 36.09 -35.91
CA VAL A 160 -14.44 36.71 -36.29
C VAL A 160 -15.41 35.60 -36.68
N GLU A 161 -16.42 35.33 -35.84
CA GLU A 161 -17.54 34.44 -36.15
C GLU A 161 -18.59 35.22 -36.96
N ARG A 162 -18.98 34.68 -38.12
CA ARG A 162 -20.09 35.20 -38.96
C ARG A 162 -21.37 34.42 -38.73
#